data_AF-A0AA50USD5-F1
#
_entry.id   AF-A0AA50USD5-F1
#
_cell.length_a   1.000
_cell.length_b   1.000
_cell.length_c   1.000
_cell.angle_alpha   90.00
_cell.angle_beta   90.00
_cell.angle_gamma   90.00
#
_symmetry.space_group_name_H-M   'P 1'
#
loop_
_entity.id
_entity.type
_entity.pdbx_description
1 polymer ?
#
loop_
_entity_poly.entity_id
_entity_poly.type
_entity_poly.pdbx_seq_one_letter_code
_entity_poly.pdbx_strand_id
1 'polypeptide(L)'
;VTITGFDLSSYRQCLTKWNHAVELMYGQCKSLGAARCLLVRYEALVLSPAATLRRVLRFLNLPWADAVLHHERYINQPNGVALS
;
A
#
# COMPACT_ATOMS: atom_id res chain seq x y z
N VAL A 1 5.96 -0.54 -16.94
CA VAL A 1 4.55 -0.59 -16.52
C VAL A 1 3.86 0.69 -16.98
N THR A 2 2.88 0.60 -17.87
CA THR A 2 2.02 1.74 -18.24
C THR A 2 0.66 1.54 -17.58
N ILE A 3 0.16 2.57 -16.90
CA ILE A 3 -1.19 2.51 -16.32
C ILE A 3 -2.17 2.82 -17.45
N THR A 4 -2.96 1.82 -17.86
CA THR A 4 -3.92 1.97 -18.96
C THR A 4 -4.81 3.20 -18.75
N GLY A 5 -4.90 4.03 -19.78
CA GLY A 5 -5.66 5.26 -19.75
C GLY A 5 -4.94 6.48 -19.16
N PHE A 6 -3.69 6.39 -18.68
CA PHE A 6 -2.92 7.58 -18.29
C PHE A 6 -2.04 8.07 -19.45
N ASP A 7 -2.21 9.34 -19.84
CA ASP A 7 -1.22 10.05 -20.64
C ASP A 7 -0.05 10.49 -19.75
N LEU A 8 1.03 9.70 -19.78
CA LEU A 8 2.22 9.92 -18.95
C LEU A 8 3.06 11.13 -19.38
N SER A 9 2.76 11.74 -20.53
CA SER A 9 3.39 13.00 -20.94
C SER A 9 2.71 14.23 -20.31
N SER A 10 1.50 14.06 -19.75
CA SER A 10 0.69 15.13 -19.17
C SER A 10 0.54 14.98 -17.66
N TYR A 11 1.36 15.72 -16.90
CA TYR A 11 1.23 15.80 -15.45
C TYR A 11 -0.18 16.19 -15.00
N ARG A 12 -0.81 17.14 -15.71
CA ARG A 12 -2.18 17.57 -15.44
C ARG A 12 -3.16 16.40 -15.55
N GLN A 13 -3.13 15.66 -16.66
CA GLN A 13 -4.06 14.55 -16.85
C GLN A 13 -3.78 13.44 -15.82
N CYS A 14 -2.51 13.12 -15.57
CA CYS A 14 -2.11 12.13 -14.58
C CYS A 14 -2.64 12.46 -13.19
N LEU A 15 -2.44 13.70 -12.71
CA LEU A 15 -2.91 14.11 -11.39
C LEU A 15 -4.44 14.19 -11.31
N THR A 16 -5.14 14.61 -12.37
CA THR A 16 -6.62 14.58 -12.40
C THR A 16 -7.15 13.15 -12.29
N LYS A 17 -6.56 12.19 -13.03
CA LYS A 17 -6.99 10.78 -12.98
C LYS A 17 -6.61 10.12 -11.66
N TRP A 18 -5.41 10.40 -11.14
CA TRP A 18 -5.00 9.98 -9.81
C TRP A 18 -5.97 10.46 -8.73
N ASN A 19 -6.35 11.74 -8.77
CA ASN A 19 -7.28 12.33 -7.81
C ASN A 19 -8.63 11.60 -7.85
N HIS A 20 -9.19 11.40 -9.03
CA HIS A 20 -10.46 10.69 -9.19
C HIS A 20 -10.39 9.24 -8.67
N ALA A 21 -9.32 8.51 -8.99
CA ALA A 21 -9.15 7.13 -8.54
C ALA A 21 -9.01 7.05 -7.01
N VAL A 22 -8.16 7.89 -6.41
CA VAL A 22 -7.93 7.90 -4.96
C VAL A 22 -9.17 8.37 -4.21
N GLU A 23 -9.92 9.35 -4.71
CA GLU A 23 -11.18 9.82 -4.11
C GLU A 23 -12.20 8.68 -3.99
N LEU A 24 -12.40 7.89 -5.06
CA LEU A 24 -13.28 6.74 -5.05
C LEU A 24 -12.82 5.66 -4.05
N MET A 25 -11.55 5.26 -4.12
CA MET A 25 -10.98 4.24 -3.22
C MET A 25 -11.06 4.67 -1.75
N TYR A 26 -10.77 5.94 -1.47
CA TYR A 26 -10.85 6.52 -0.13
C TYR A 26 -12.28 6.57 0.39
N GLY A 27 -13.24 6.98 -0.45
CA GLY A 27 -14.67 6.99 -0.10
C GLY A 27 -15.19 5.60 0.24
N GLN A 28 -14.82 4.59 -0.55
CA GLN A 28 -15.15 3.18 -0.28
C GLN A 28 -14.50 2.66 1.01
N CYS A 29 -13.21 2.97 1.23
CA CYS A 29 -12.52 2.60 2.45
C CYS A 29 -13.21 3.18 3.70
N LYS A 30 -13.62 4.45 3.63
CA LYS A 30 -14.38 5.10 4.70
C LYS A 30 -15.73 4.45 4.95
N SER A 31 -16.49 4.13 3.91
CA SER A 31 -17.82 3.53 4.06
C SER A 31 -17.79 2.13 4.67
N LEU A 32 -16.72 1.36 4.43
CA LEU A 32 -16.48 0.07 5.08
C LEU A 32 -16.17 0.18 6.58
N GLY A 33 -15.69 1.34 7.03
CA GLY A 33 -15.34 1.61 8.41
C GLY A 33 -13.96 1.06 8.83
N ALA A 34 -13.48 1.55 9.97
CA ALA A 34 -12.11 1.32 10.45
C ALA A 34 -11.82 -0.14 10.86
N ALA A 35 -12.83 -0.98 11.01
CA ALA A 35 -12.67 -2.41 11.27
C ALA A 35 -12.40 -3.23 9.99
N ARG A 36 -12.69 -2.68 8.81
CA ARG A 36 -12.61 -3.38 7.53
C ARG A 36 -11.66 -2.74 6.52
N CYS A 37 -11.35 -1.46 6.67
CA CYS A 37 -10.33 -0.81 5.84
C CYS A 37 -9.39 0.07 6.68
N LEU A 38 -8.09 -0.08 6.44
CA LEU A 38 -7.04 0.70 7.08
C LEU A 38 -6.30 1.54 6.03
N LEU A 39 -6.31 2.85 6.21
CA LEU A 39 -5.48 3.76 5.41
C LEU A 39 -4.04 3.73 5.90
N VAL A 40 -3.11 3.37 5.02
CA VAL A 40 -1.66 3.37 5.26
C VAL A 40 -1.03 4.42 4.36
N ARG A 41 -0.43 5.44 4.97
CA ARG A 41 0.30 6.48 4.24
C ARG A 41 1.69 5.99 3.89
N TYR A 42 2.06 6.09 2.62
CA TYR A 42 3.38 5.66 2.14
C TYR A 42 4.52 6.40 2.86
N GLU A 43 4.40 7.71 3.05
CA GLU A 43 5.47 8.51 3.65
C GLU A 43 5.70 8.10 5.12
N ALA A 44 4.62 7.81 5.86
CA ALA A 44 4.71 7.33 7.23
C ALA A 44 5.30 5.90 7.30
N LEU A 45 4.96 5.05 6.33
CA LEU A 45 5.53 3.71 6.23
C LEU A 45 7.04 3.75 6.03
N VAL A 46 7.55 4.58 5.10
CA VAL A 46 9.00 4.64 4.84
C VAL A 46 9.78 5.33 5.95
N LEU A 47 9.20 6.36 6.59
CA LEU A 47 9.85 7.07 7.70
C LEU A 47 9.84 6.29 9.01
N SER A 48 8.86 5.40 9.21
CA SER A 48 8.67 4.65 10.45
C SER A 48 8.07 3.27 10.19
N PRO A 49 8.83 2.37 9.53
CA PRO A 49 8.30 1.11 9.02
C PRO A 49 7.82 0.19 10.13
N ALA A 50 8.60 0.04 11.20
CA ALA A 50 8.25 -0.85 12.31
C ALA A 50 7.01 -0.39 13.09
N ALA A 51 6.80 0.92 13.25
CA ALA A 51 5.60 1.45 13.89
C ALA A 51 4.37 1.23 12.99
N THR A 52 4.49 1.54 11.70
CA THR A 52 3.41 1.39 10.73
C THR A 52 3.01 -0.08 10.55
N LEU A 53 3.96 -0.99 10.37
CA LEU A 53 3.68 -2.42 10.16
C LEU A 53 3.12 -3.10 11.41
N ARG A 54 3.53 -2.70 12.63
CA ARG A 54 2.87 -3.16 13.86
C ARG A 54 1.39 -2.76 13.91
N ARG A 55 1.04 -1.57 13.43
CA ARG A 55 -0.36 -1.14 13.32
C ARG A 55 -1.11 -1.96 12.27
N VAL A 56 -0.49 -2.21 11.11
CA VAL A 56 -1.09 -3.02 10.02
C VAL A 56 -1.35 -4.46 10.47
N LEU A 57 -0.37 -5.16 11.05
CA LEU A 57 -0.55 -6.55 11.49
C LEU A 57 -1.59 -6.67 12.60
N ARG A 58 -1.64 -5.70 13.53
CA ARG A 58 -2.69 -5.65 14.57
C ARG A 58 -4.08 -5.48 13.96
N PHE A 59 -4.23 -4.62 12.97
CA PHE A 59 -5.49 -4.45 12.24
C PHE A 59 -5.93 -5.74 11.54
N LEU A 60 -4.97 -6.49 10.97
CA LEU A 60 -5.23 -7.79 10.33
C LEU A 60 -5.34 -8.96 11.31
N ASN A 61 -5.22 -8.72 12.61
CA ASN A 61 -5.17 -9.75 13.67
C ASN A 61 -4.09 -10.82 13.42
N LEU A 62 -2.90 -10.40 12.99
CA LEU A 62 -1.73 -11.24 12.78
C LEU A 62 -0.66 -10.98 13.85
N PRO A 63 0.10 -12.02 14.27
CA PRO A 63 1.22 -11.82 15.18
C PRO A 63 2.33 -11.00 14.52
N TRP A 64 3.13 -10.31 15.34
CA TRP A 64 4.32 -9.62 14.86
C TRP A 64 5.41 -10.61 14.42
N ALA A 65 6.09 -10.30 13.31
CA ALA A 65 7.30 -10.97 12.87
C ALA A 65 8.30 -9.95 12.32
N ASP A 66 9.54 -9.97 12.78
CA ASP A 66 10.57 -9.02 12.31
C ASP A 66 10.88 -9.15 10.81
N ALA A 67 10.55 -10.30 10.21
CA ALA A 67 10.68 -10.55 8.78
C ALA A 67 10.00 -9.49 7.90
N VAL A 68 8.94 -8.83 8.38
CA VAL A 68 8.23 -7.76 7.63
C VAL A 68 9.08 -6.50 7.41
N LEU A 69 10.17 -6.33 8.16
CA LEU A 69 11.15 -5.25 7.98
C LEU A 69 12.28 -5.63 7.03
N HIS A 70 12.38 -6.91 6.67
CA HIS A 70 13.46 -7.49 5.88
C HIS A 70 12.95 -8.21 4.64
N HIS A 71 11.88 -7.67 4.03
CA HIS A 71 11.22 -8.23 2.86
C HIS A 71 12.19 -8.55 1.70
N GLU A 72 13.26 -7.77 1.55
CA GLU A 72 14.30 -7.94 0.54
C GLU A 72 15.02 -9.29 0.63
N ARG A 73 15.11 -9.89 1.82
CA ARG A 73 15.76 -11.20 2.03
C ARG A 73 14.93 -12.37 1.55
N TYR A 74 13.65 -12.14 1.25
CA TYR A 74 12.69 -13.16 0.85
C TYR A 74 12.31 -13.06 -0.63
N ILE A 75 12.96 -12.18 -1.41
CA ILE A 75 12.75 -12.12 -2.85
C ILE A 75 13.35 -13.37 -3.51
N ASN A 76 12.58 -14.04 -4.37
CA ASN A 76 12.95 -15.27 -5.08
C ASN A 76 13.38 -16.43 -4.17
N GLN A 77 12.95 -16.43 -2.90
CA GLN A 77 13.16 -17.52 -1.95
C GLN A 77 11.92 -18.42 -1.86
N PRO A 78 12.05 -19.67 -1.36
CA PRO A 78 10.89 -20.51 -1.05
C PRO A 78 9.89 -19.80 -0.13
N ASN A 79 8.61 -19.79 -0.50
CA ASN A 79 7.53 -19.03 0.17
C ASN A 79 7.70 -17.49 0.17
N GLY A 80 8.64 -16.99 -0.63
CA GLY A 80 8.91 -15.57 -0.83
C GLY A 80 8.17 -14.98 -2.04
N VAL A 81 8.36 -13.68 -2.27
CA VAL A 81 7.80 -13.01 -3.45
C VAL A 81 8.69 -13.31 -4.66
N ALA A 82 8.10 -13.90 -5.71
CA ALA A 82 8.77 -14.04 -7.00
C ALA A 82 8.72 -12.72 -7.77
N LEU A 83 9.86 -12.22 -8.21
CA LEU A 83 9.95 -11.10 -9.14
C LEU A 83 10.39 -11.64 -10.51
N SER A 84 9.49 -11.54 -11.49
CA SER A 84 9.70 -11.86 -12.90
C SER A 84 10.25 -10.66 -13.66
#